data_AF-A0A9D9CTG8-F1
#
_entry.id   AF-A0A9D9CTG8-F1
#
_cell.length_a   1.000
_cell.length_b   1.000
_cell.length_c   1.000
_cell.angle_alpha   90.00
_cell.angle_beta   90.00
_cell.angle_gamma   90.00
#
_symmetry.space_group_name_H-M   'P 1'
#
loop_
_entity.id
_entity.type
_entity.pdbx_description
1 polymer ?
#
loop_
_entity_poly.entity_id
_entity_poly.type
_entity_poly.pdbx_seq_one_letter_code
_entity_poly.pdbx_strand_id
1 'polypeptide(L)' 'MDVKIHESWKDVLKEEFDKPYFRDLVDFLHKEKSEGKVIYPPGPKIFRAFDLTPFDQVRVVI' A
#
# COMPACT_ATOMS: atom_id res chain seq x y z
N MET A 1 -3.54 -2.80 10.86
CA MET A 1 -2.15 -3.10 10.39
C MET A 1 -1.39 -1.78 10.30
N ASP A 2 -0.10 -1.70 10.65
CA ASP A 2 0.63 -0.42 10.50
C ASP A 2 1.25 -0.29 9.10
N VAL A 3 0.45 0.25 8.16
CA VAL A 3 0.87 0.50 6.78
C VAL A 3 1.68 1.80 6.71
N LYS A 4 2.88 1.72 6.15
CA LYS A 4 3.72 2.90 5.86
C LYS A 4 3.26 3.55 4.54
N ILE A 5 2.61 4.69 4.67
CA ILE A 5 2.10 5.55 3.60
C ILE A 5 2.02 6.98 4.14
N HIS A 6 2.01 8.00 3.29
CA HIS A 6 1.81 9.40 3.70
C HIS A 6 0.59 9.58 4.62
N GLU A 7 0.74 10.37 5.69
CA GLU A 7 -0.28 10.52 6.75
C GLU A 7 -1.65 10.95 6.21
N SER A 8 -1.70 11.91 5.27
CA SER A 8 -2.95 12.35 4.65
C SER A 8 -3.73 11.20 3.98
N TRP A 9 -3.00 10.23 3.42
CA TRP A 9 -3.60 9.05 2.80
C TRP A 9 -3.92 7.98 3.84
N LYS A 10 -3.10 7.87 4.89
CA LYS A 10 -3.36 6.98 6.02
C LYS A 10 -4.70 7.31 6.67
N ASP A 11 -4.98 8.60 6.89
CA ASP A 11 -6.24 9.05 7.48
C ASP A 11 -7.47 8.65 6.65
N VAL A 12 -7.36 8.75 5.33
CA VAL A 12 -8.45 8.45 4.39
C VAL A 12 -8.63 6.94 4.19
N LEU A 13 -7.54 6.17 4.17
CA LEU A 13 -7.54 4.75 3.82
C LEU A 13 -7.47 3.80 5.03
N LYS A 14 -7.38 4.32 6.26
CA LYS A 14 -7.23 3.50 7.48
C LYS A 14 -8.22 2.35 7.57
N GLU A 15 -9.49 2.58 7.22
CA GLU A 15 -10.54 1.57 7.31
C GLU A 15 -10.32 0.44 6.29
N GLU A 16 -9.76 0.74 5.13
CA GLU A 16 -9.42 -0.27 4.12
C GLU A 16 -8.33 -1.21 4.62
N PHE A 17 -7.33 -0.69 5.33
CA PHE A 17 -6.23 -1.50 5.88
C PHE A 17 -6.67 -2.48 6.97
N ASP A 18 -7.82 -2.24 7.60
CA ASP A 18 -8.37 -3.11 8.63
C ASP A 18 -9.36 -4.15 8.11
N LYS A 19 -9.84 -3.99 6.86
CA LYS A 19 -10.76 -4.94 6.23
C LYS A 19 -10.08 -6.29 5.95
N PRO A 20 -10.84 -7.41 5.99
CA PRO A 20 -10.29 -8.75 5.79
C PRO A 20 -9.51 -8.91 4.48
N TYR A 21 -10.05 -8.36 3.37
CA TYR A 21 -9.43 -8.51 2.05
C TYR A 21 -8.01 -7.95 1.98
N PHE A 22 -7.70 -6.89 2.75
CA PHE A 22 -6.38 -6.28 2.73
C PHE A 22 -5.36 -7.18 3.44
N ARG A 23 -5.79 -7.86 4.52
CA ARG A 23 -4.96 -8.85 5.22
C ARG A 23 -4.67 -10.04 4.30
N ASP A 24 -5.71 -10.56 3.65
CA ASP A 24 -5.58 -11.66 2.70
C ASP A 24 -4.62 -11.32 1.54
N LEU A 25 -4.66 -10.08 1.04
CA LEU A 25 -3.74 -9.58 0.02
C LEU A 25 -2.29 -9.53 0.51
N VAL A 26 -2.04 -9.05 1.72
CA VAL A 26 -0.68 -8.99 2.30
C VAL A 26 -0.13 -10.39 2.51
N ASP A 27 -0.94 -11.31 3.02
CA ASP A 27 -0.55 -12.70 3.23
C ASP A 27 -0.25 -13.41 1.92
N PHE A 28 -1.06 -13.15 0.88
CA PHE A 28 -0.78 -13.62 -0.47
C PHE A 28 0.57 -13.13 -0.99
N LEU A 29 0.86 -11.82 -0.91
CA LEU A 29 2.13 -11.26 -1.37
C LEU A 29 3.34 -11.80 -0.59
N HIS A 30 3.21 -12.01 0.72
CA HIS A 30 4.25 -12.64 1.53
C HIS A 30 4.51 -14.08 1.11
N LYS A 31 3.44 -14.86 0.86
CA LYS A 31 3.55 -16.23 0.36
C LYS A 31 4.26 -16.27 -0.98
N GLU A 32 3.82 -15.48 -1.96
CA GLU A 32 4.43 -15.41 -3.29
C GLU A 32 5.93 -15.08 -3.21
N LYS A 33 6.30 -14.12 -2.37
CA LYS A 33 7.71 -13.78 -2.11
C LYS A 33 8.48 -14.93 -1.47
N SER A 34 7.88 -15.64 -0.51
CA SER A 34 8.51 -16.78 0.16
C SER A 34 8.73 -17.98 -0.77
N GLU A 35 7.89 -18.14 -1.78
CA GLU A 35 8.00 -19.14 -2.84
C GLU A 35 9.07 -18.77 -3.90
N GLY A 36 9.80 -17.69 -3.69
CA GLY A 36 10.92 -17.26 -4.54
C GLY A 36 10.50 -16.40 -5.73
N LYS A 37 9.24 -15.94 -5.79
CA LYS A 37 8.83 -15.03 -6.87
C LYS A 37 9.45 -13.65 -6.68
N VAL A 38 9.89 -13.07 -7.80
CA VAL A 38 10.41 -11.71 -7.83
C VAL A 38 9.26 -10.73 -7.99
N ILE A 39 8.98 -9.96 -6.94
CA ILE A 39 7.90 -8.98 -6.90
C ILE A 39 8.46 -7.58 -7.12
N TYR A 40 7.83 -6.83 -8.03
CA TYR A 40 8.14 -5.43 -8.29
C TYR A 40 6.90 -4.55 -8.04
N PRO A 41 7.10 -3.28 -7.61
CA PRO A 41 8.37 -2.67 -7.22
C PRO A 41 8.88 -3.23 -5.87
N PRO A 42 10.11 -2.89 -5.43
CA PRO A 42 10.56 -3.23 -4.09
C PRO A 42 9.57 -2.75 -3.02
N GLY A 43 9.39 -3.51 -1.95
CA GLY A 43 8.39 -3.25 -0.89
C GLY A 43 8.26 -1.78 -0.44
N PRO A 44 9.37 -1.08 -0.14
CA PRO A 44 9.33 0.33 0.26
C PRO A 44 8.80 1.31 -0.81
N LYS A 45 8.64 0.87 -2.06
CA LYS A 45 8.16 1.67 -3.19
C LYS A 45 6.73 1.33 -3.60
N ILE A 46 6.05 0.40 -2.91
CA ILE A 46 4.66 0.02 -3.23
C ILE A 46 3.72 1.23 -3.18
N PHE A 47 3.85 2.08 -2.17
CA PHE A 47 3.00 3.27 -1.99
C PHE A 47 3.64 4.57 -2.50
N ARG A 48 4.65 4.49 -3.39
CA ARG A 48 5.46 5.65 -3.78
C ARG A 48 4.63 6.80 -4.37
N ALA A 49 3.55 6.51 -5.10
CA ALA A 49 2.68 7.54 -5.65
C ALA A 49 1.99 8.37 -4.56
N PHE A 50 1.52 7.70 -3.50
CA PHE A 50 0.87 8.32 -2.35
C PHE A 50 1.85 9.14 -1.51
N ASP A 51 3.10 8.69 -1.39
CA ASP A 51 4.17 9.43 -0.70
C ASP A 51 4.56 10.71 -1.44
N LEU A 52 4.50 10.69 -2.78
CA LEU A 52 4.88 11.83 -3.61
C LEU A 52 3.78 12.89 -3.73
N THR A 53 2.53 12.49 -3.57
CA THR A 53 1.37 13.35 -3.77
C THR A 53 0.42 13.19 -2.58
N PRO A 54 0.50 14.07 -1.56
CA PRO A 54 -0.47 14.12 -0.48
C PRO A 54 -1.91 14.20 -0.99
N PHE A 55 -2.86 13.69 -0.21
CA PHE A 55 -4.26 13.51 -0.64
C PHE A 55 -4.91 14.82 -1.10
N ASP A 56 -4.69 15.89 -0.35
CA ASP A 56 -5.18 17.25 -0.60
C ASP A 56 -4.48 17.96 -1.77
N GLN A 57 -3.36 17.41 -2.25
CA GLN A 57 -2.60 17.95 -3.38
C GLN A 57 -2.89 17.22 -4.69
N VAL A 58 -3.72 16.17 -4.68
CA VAL A 58 -4.15 15.45 -5.88
C VAL A 58 -4.96 16.39 -6.77
N ARG A 59 -4.58 16.47 -8.05
CA ARG A 59 -5.31 17.24 -9.07
C ARG A 59 -5.78 16.38 -10.24
N VAL A 60 -5.01 15.35 -10.57
CA VAL A 60 -5.26 14.42 -11.68
C VAL A 60 -4.84 13.03 -11.24
N VAL A 61 -5.58 12.01 -11.68
CA VAL A 61 -5.26 10.59 -11.52
C VAL A 61 -5.13 10.00 -12.92
N ILE A 62 -4.08 9.22 -13.17
CA ILE A 62 -3.77 8.57 -14.46
C ILE A 62 -3.76 7.06 -14.26
#